data_AF-A0A1J5LF28-F1
#
_entry.id   AF-A0A1J5LF28-F1
#
_cell.length_a   1.000
_cell.length_b   1.000
_cell.length_c   1.000
_cell.angle_alpha   90.00
_cell.angle_beta   90.00
_cell.angle_gamma   90.00
#
_symmetry.space_group_name_H-M   'P 1'
#
loop_
_entity.id
_entity.type
_entity.pdbx_description
1 polymer ?
#
loop_
_entity_poly.entity_id
_entity_poly.type
_entity_poly.pdbx_seq_one_letter_code
_entity_poly.pdbx_strand_id
1 'polypeptide(L)'
;MTQHTEIQNRPVVVAGNGASLAHLPVGVIRADDFIIRTNNFFFERSFHLGQRVDMAFMGGDPRVAPFMFETLYRCRADYDLRSWSSHNPKVIRAGQRRFKQSFQPMRYRDSALEAEVRQLITRHERHPTTGIYAVLMAHGLGAERIILAGMDFYGGHTRYPFEPGPHYRALMGQDLGQRGLDRQLHDLDLDHAILRLLQARGDVQLWRVGDSALLRDVSAPAPDREGGVLDLPRAPPPNDWAGRAGLYPIEALKLLRRSSAALRGIKNRICAR
;
A
#
# COMPACT_ATOMS: atom_id res chain seq x y z
N MET A 1 -3.59 14.28 24.19
CA MET A 1 -2.28 14.16 23.51
C MET A 1 -2.51 14.28 22.01
N THR A 2 -1.70 15.05 21.30
CA THR A 2 -1.79 15.18 19.83
C THR A 2 -1.22 13.91 19.17
N GLN A 3 -1.75 13.49 18.01
CA GLN A 3 -1.28 12.31 17.26
C GLN A 3 0.25 12.28 17.03
N HIS A 4 0.90 13.46 16.99
CA HIS A 4 2.36 13.60 16.90
C HIS A 4 3.09 12.94 18.08
N THR A 5 2.63 13.15 19.33
CA THR A 5 3.28 12.58 20.52
C THR A 5 3.11 11.05 20.61
N GLU A 6 2.04 10.50 20.03
CA GLU A 6 1.81 9.05 20.02
C GLU A 6 2.67 8.28 19.02
N ILE A 7 3.20 8.94 17.98
CA ILE A 7 3.98 8.28 16.92
C ILE A 7 5.49 8.31 17.21
N GLN A 8 5.96 9.30 17.97
CA GLN A 8 7.38 9.35 18.38
C GLN A 8 7.75 8.25 19.37
N ASN A 9 6.82 7.85 20.24
CA ASN A 9 7.12 6.95 21.36
C ASN A 9 7.04 5.45 21.03
N ARG A 10 6.57 5.06 19.85
CA ARG A 10 6.42 3.66 19.43
C ARG A 10 6.77 3.47 17.95
N PRO A 11 7.26 2.29 17.54
CA PRO A 11 7.48 2.01 16.13
C PRO A 11 6.21 2.12 15.29
N VAL A 12 6.40 2.54 14.04
CA VAL A 12 5.35 2.53 13.02
C VAL A 12 5.57 1.35 12.08
N VAL A 13 4.62 0.44 12.01
CA VAL A 13 4.61 -0.64 11.03
C VAL A 13 4.01 -0.12 9.74
N VAL A 14 4.76 -0.21 8.64
CA VAL A 14 4.24 0.02 7.30
C VAL A 14 4.16 -1.32 6.59
N ALA A 15 2.93 -1.78 6.39
CA ALA A 15 2.64 -3.07 5.80
C ALA A 15 2.22 -2.93 4.33
N GLY A 16 3.06 -3.47 3.45
CA GLY A 16 2.66 -3.82 2.10
C GLY A 16 1.68 -5.00 2.10
N ASN A 17 1.38 -5.52 0.91
CA ASN A 17 0.56 -6.72 0.74
C ASN A 17 1.38 -7.89 0.16
N GLY A 18 2.70 -7.87 0.28
CA GLY A 18 3.55 -8.98 -0.15
C GLY A 18 3.18 -10.29 0.55
N ALA A 19 3.45 -11.41 -0.10
CA ALA A 19 3.21 -12.74 0.44
C ALA A 19 3.95 -12.99 1.77
N SER A 20 5.08 -12.32 2.04
CA SER A 20 5.78 -12.42 3.33
C SER A 20 4.93 -11.99 4.53
N LEU A 21 3.86 -11.23 4.31
CA LEU A 21 2.94 -10.83 5.37
C LEU A 21 2.23 -12.01 6.03
N ALA A 22 2.08 -13.14 5.34
CA ALA A 22 1.50 -14.36 5.91
C ALA A 22 2.46 -15.14 6.84
N HIS A 23 3.73 -14.72 6.92
CA HIS A 23 4.79 -15.45 7.63
C HIS A 23 5.63 -14.50 8.49
N LEU A 24 4.96 -13.70 9.33
CA LEU A 24 5.64 -12.75 10.20
C LEU A 24 6.28 -13.46 11.41
N PRO A 25 7.54 -13.15 11.76
CA PRO A 25 8.16 -13.61 13.00
C PRO A 25 7.43 -13.03 14.21
N VAL A 26 7.30 -13.86 15.25
CA VAL A 26 6.71 -13.48 16.55
C VAL A 26 7.62 -12.47 17.26
N GLY A 27 7.05 -11.56 18.05
CA GLY A 27 7.79 -10.61 18.88
C GLY A 27 8.38 -9.40 18.15
N VAL A 28 8.46 -9.45 16.81
CA VAL A 28 8.99 -8.34 16.00
C VAL A 28 8.01 -7.17 15.88
N ILE A 29 6.71 -7.47 15.81
CA ILE A 29 5.62 -6.48 15.75
C ILE A 29 4.74 -6.66 16.98
N ARG A 30 4.46 -5.56 17.68
CA ARG A 30 3.67 -5.56 18.92
C ARG A 30 2.26 -4.99 18.69
N ALA A 31 1.33 -5.42 19.54
CA ALA A 31 -0.07 -5.02 19.47
C ALA A 31 -0.30 -3.53 19.71
N ASP A 32 0.68 -2.79 20.23
CA ASP A 32 0.63 -1.35 20.50
C ASP A 32 1.38 -0.49 19.47
N ASP A 33 2.07 -1.08 18.48
CA ASP A 33 2.72 -0.33 17.39
C ASP A 33 1.70 0.42 16.52
N PHE A 34 2.08 1.54 15.91
CA PHE A 34 1.18 2.22 14.98
C PHE A 34 1.14 1.47 13.64
N ILE A 35 -0.03 1.01 13.20
CA ILE A 35 -0.15 0.14 12.01
C ILE A 35 -0.67 0.92 10.81
N ILE A 36 0.18 1.02 9.77
CA ILE A 36 -0.20 1.48 8.44
C ILE A 36 -0.36 0.30 7.49
N ARG A 37 -1.57 0.09 6.96
CA ARG A 37 -1.86 -0.92 5.93
C ARG A 37 -2.04 -0.24 4.58
N THR A 38 -1.74 -0.93 3.47
CA THR A 38 -1.83 -0.35 2.12
C THR A 38 -2.88 -1.02 1.24
N ASN A 39 -3.56 -0.24 0.40
CA ASN A 39 -4.46 -0.72 -0.67
C ASN A 39 -5.43 -1.85 -0.25
N ASN A 40 -5.32 -3.03 -0.88
CA ASN A 40 -6.25 -4.16 -0.72
C ASN A 40 -5.89 -5.09 0.44
N PHE A 41 -5.33 -4.56 1.54
CA PHE A 41 -4.98 -5.37 2.71
C PHE A 41 -6.17 -6.18 3.24
N PHE A 42 -7.38 -5.63 3.10
CA PHE A 42 -8.64 -6.23 3.54
C PHE A 42 -9.08 -7.46 2.74
N PHE A 43 -8.28 -7.95 1.79
CA PHE A 43 -8.46 -9.27 1.14
C PHE A 43 -7.70 -10.40 1.83
N GLU A 44 -6.87 -10.10 2.83
CA GLU A 44 -6.16 -11.12 3.61
C GLU A 44 -7.11 -12.14 4.25
N ARG A 45 -6.69 -13.41 4.25
CA ARG A 45 -7.46 -14.54 4.80
C ARG A 45 -7.40 -14.62 6.33
N SER A 46 -6.41 -13.99 6.94
CA SER A 46 -6.25 -13.85 8.38
C SER A 46 -5.85 -12.41 8.69
N PHE A 47 -6.15 -11.94 9.91
CA PHE A 47 -5.68 -10.63 10.36
C PHE A 47 -4.21 -10.72 10.75
N HIS A 48 -3.30 -10.75 9.78
CA HIS A 48 -1.86 -10.98 10.01
C HIS A 48 -1.21 -9.98 10.97
N LEU A 49 -1.77 -8.77 11.07
CA LEU A 49 -1.33 -7.71 11.99
C LEU A 49 -2.43 -7.33 12.99
N GLY A 50 -3.38 -8.23 13.25
CA GLY A 50 -4.59 -7.95 14.02
C GLY A 50 -5.59 -7.06 13.29
N GLN A 51 -6.69 -6.74 13.98
CA GLN A 51 -7.81 -5.98 13.42
C GLN A 51 -7.58 -4.46 13.43
N ARG A 52 -6.60 -3.96 14.20
CA ARG A 52 -6.32 -2.52 14.29
C ARG A 52 -5.58 -2.03 13.05
N VAL A 53 -6.12 -0.99 12.43
CA VAL A 53 -5.49 -0.23 11.36
C VAL A 53 -5.51 1.23 11.72
N ASP A 54 -4.40 1.72 12.29
CA ASP A 54 -4.28 3.13 12.66
C ASP A 54 -4.35 4.05 11.43
N MET A 55 -3.81 3.59 10.29
CA MET A 55 -3.96 4.28 9.01
C MET A 55 -4.03 3.31 7.82
N ALA A 56 -5.02 3.48 6.95
CA ALA A 56 -4.98 2.91 5.61
C ALA A 56 -4.37 3.90 4.62
N PHE A 57 -3.25 3.55 3.98
CA PHE A 57 -2.66 4.36 2.91
C PHE A 57 -3.07 3.82 1.54
N MET A 58 -3.90 4.59 0.83
CA MET A 58 -4.58 4.16 -0.38
C MET A 58 -3.96 4.83 -1.61
N GLY A 59 -3.63 4.04 -2.63
CA GLY A 59 -3.04 4.51 -3.88
C GLY A 59 -3.58 3.75 -5.10
N GLY A 60 -2.84 3.79 -6.20
CA GLY A 60 -3.16 3.06 -7.43
C GLY A 60 -4.06 3.80 -8.41
N ASP A 61 -4.75 3.05 -9.29
CA ASP A 61 -5.56 3.60 -10.37
C ASP A 61 -6.84 4.29 -9.85
N PRO A 62 -7.01 5.60 -10.06
CA PRO A 62 -8.20 6.32 -9.60
C PRO A 62 -9.53 5.80 -10.16
N ARG A 63 -9.51 5.08 -11.29
CA ARG A 63 -10.72 4.50 -11.90
C ARG A 63 -11.27 3.34 -11.09
N VAL A 64 -10.40 2.56 -10.43
CA VAL A 64 -10.83 1.43 -9.57
C VAL A 64 -11.05 1.85 -8.12
N ALA A 65 -10.48 3.00 -7.71
CA ALA A 65 -10.58 3.50 -6.35
C ALA A 65 -12.01 3.53 -5.76
N PRO A 66 -13.08 3.91 -6.50
CA PRO A 66 -14.45 3.85 -5.96
C PRO A 66 -14.87 2.46 -5.48
N PHE A 67 -14.49 1.40 -6.21
CA PHE A 67 -14.83 0.01 -5.87
C PHE A 67 -13.94 -0.50 -4.73
N MET A 68 -12.65 -0.13 -4.73
CA MET A 68 -11.74 -0.43 -3.62
C MET A 68 -12.25 0.16 -2.30
N PHE A 69 -12.63 1.45 -2.29
CA PHE A 69 -13.19 2.09 -1.09
C PHE A 69 -14.56 1.56 -0.69
N GLU A 70 -15.42 1.20 -1.66
CA GLU A 70 -16.69 0.54 -1.33
C GLU A 70 -16.45 -0.81 -0.65
N THR A 71 -15.45 -1.57 -1.12
CA THR A 71 -15.07 -2.85 -0.52
C THR A 71 -14.53 -2.66 0.89
N LEU A 72 -13.57 -1.74 1.06
CA LEU A 72 -13.05 -1.37 2.38
C LEU A 72 -14.15 -0.90 3.32
N TYR A 73 -15.13 -0.13 2.82
CA TYR A 73 -16.27 0.30 3.61
C TYR A 73 -17.06 -0.89 4.14
N ARG A 74 -17.28 -1.95 3.35
CA ARG A 74 -17.93 -3.17 3.84
C ARG A 74 -17.07 -3.89 4.88
N CYS A 75 -15.75 -3.95 4.68
CA CYS A 75 -14.80 -4.57 5.62
C CYS A 75 -14.62 -3.78 6.92
N ARG A 76 -15.11 -2.54 7.04
CA ARG A 76 -14.92 -1.73 8.25
C ARG A 76 -15.55 -2.34 9.51
N ALA A 77 -16.46 -3.30 9.36
CA ALA A 77 -17.02 -4.05 10.48
C ALA A 77 -15.99 -5.06 11.05
N ASP A 78 -15.02 -5.48 10.24
CA ASP A 78 -13.99 -6.47 10.60
C ASP A 78 -12.73 -5.82 11.20
N TYR A 79 -12.53 -4.52 10.91
CA TYR A 79 -11.32 -3.77 11.24
C TYR A 79 -11.62 -2.54 12.09
N ASP A 80 -10.78 -2.28 13.10
CA ASP A 80 -10.69 -0.96 13.76
C ASP A 80 -9.87 -0.02 12.86
N LEU A 81 -10.51 0.53 11.82
CA LEU A 81 -9.91 1.50 10.90
C LEU A 81 -10.07 2.93 11.43
N ARG A 82 -8.95 3.54 11.87
CA ARG A 82 -8.96 4.85 12.53
C ARG A 82 -8.83 6.02 11.57
N SER A 83 -7.94 5.90 10.58
CA SER A 83 -7.68 6.96 9.61
C SER A 83 -7.31 6.43 8.24
N TRP A 84 -7.29 7.29 7.23
CA TRP A 84 -6.74 6.95 5.93
C TRP A 84 -6.07 8.15 5.25
N SER A 85 -5.13 7.85 4.35
CA SER A 85 -4.40 8.86 3.59
C SER A 85 -4.16 8.40 2.14
N SER A 86 -3.74 9.33 1.29
CA SER A 86 -3.36 9.08 -0.09
C SER A 86 -2.52 10.25 -0.62
N HIS A 87 -1.62 9.97 -1.57
CA HIS A 87 -0.90 10.99 -2.32
C HIS A 87 -1.66 11.46 -3.58
N ASN A 88 -2.67 10.72 -4.03
CA ASN A 88 -3.30 10.94 -5.34
C ASN A 88 -4.64 11.69 -5.20
N PRO A 89 -4.77 12.94 -5.68
CA PRO A 89 -6.00 13.74 -5.55
C PRO A 89 -7.27 13.06 -6.08
N LYS A 90 -7.16 12.24 -7.14
CA LYS A 90 -8.30 11.53 -7.70
C LYS A 90 -8.72 10.34 -6.83
N VAL A 91 -7.77 9.66 -6.20
CA VAL A 91 -8.04 8.61 -5.19
C VAL A 91 -8.63 9.25 -3.92
N ILE A 92 -8.11 10.40 -3.49
CA ILE A 92 -8.66 11.17 -2.36
C ILE A 92 -10.14 11.48 -2.60
N ARG A 93 -10.48 12.01 -3.78
CA ARG A 93 -11.88 12.31 -4.14
C ARG A 93 -12.78 11.07 -4.08
N ALA A 94 -12.29 9.91 -4.50
CA ALA A 94 -13.06 8.67 -4.43
C ALA A 94 -13.28 8.23 -2.97
N GLY A 95 -12.23 8.23 -2.14
CA GLY A 95 -12.30 7.80 -0.75
C GLY A 95 -13.13 8.72 0.15
N GLN A 96 -13.12 10.02 -0.11
CA GLN A 96 -13.94 11.00 0.62
C GLN A 96 -15.44 10.71 0.55
N ARG A 97 -15.94 9.93 -0.41
CA ARG A 97 -17.36 9.53 -0.47
C ARG A 97 -17.79 8.65 0.71
N ARG A 98 -16.88 7.82 1.23
CA ARG A 98 -17.16 6.89 2.33
C ARG A 98 -16.42 7.24 3.63
N PHE A 99 -15.27 7.90 3.51
CA PHE A 99 -14.33 8.09 4.62
C PHE A 99 -13.92 9.55 4.83
N LYS A 100 -14.77 10.54 4.49
CA LYS A 100 -14.43 11.97 4.62
C LYS A 100 -13.90 12.35 6.00
N GLN A 101 -14.55 11.84 7.06
CA GLN A 101 -14.26 12.23 8.44
C GLN A 101 -12.92 11.72 8.96
N SER A 102 -12.41 10.61 8.43
CA SER A 102 -11.17 9.98 8.87
C SER A 102 -9.98 10.23 7.93
N PHE A 103 -10.15 11.15 6.95
CA PHE A 103 -9.10 11.49 6.01
C PHE A 103 -8.02 12.36 6.65
N GLN A 104 -6.77 11.95 6.48
CA GLN A 104 -5.59 12.71 6.83
C GLN A 104 -4.77 12.99 5.56
N PRO A 105 -4.52 14.26 5.20
CA PRO A 105 -3.67 14.58 4.06
C PRO A 105 -2.28 13.97 4.21
N MET A 106 -1.73 13.45 3.11
CA MET A 106 -0.32 13.05 3.10
C MET A 106 0.55 14.29 3.34
N ARG A 107 1.58 14.14 4.18
CA ARG A 107 2.61 15.16 4.39
C ARG A 107 4.00 14.52 4.40
N TYR A 108 4.99 15.29 3.98
CA TYR A 108 6.40 14.98 4.20
C TYR A 108 6.83 15.55 5.56
N ARG A 109 7.96 15.06 6.10
CA ARG A 109 8.53 15.56 7.36
C ARG A 109 8.85 17.05 7.30
N ASP A 110 9.40 17.47 6.17
CA ASP A 110 9.74 18.85 5.86
C ASP A 110 9.74 19.08 4.34
N SER A 111 9.84 20.34 3.94
CA SER A 111 9.85 20.74 2.53
C SER A 111 11.11 20.31 1.78
N ALA A 112 12.23 20.10 2.48
CA ALA A 112 13.47 19.66 1.86
C ALA A 112 13.34 18.21 1.37
N LEU A 113 12.84 17.31 2.23
CA LEU A 113 12.53 15.94 1.85
C LEU A 113 11.53 15.87 0.70
N GLU A 114 10.49 16.71 0.73
CA GLU A 114 9.52 16.77 -0.36
C GLU A 114 10.18 17.12 -1.69
N ALA A 115 11.08 18.12 -1.71
CA ALA A 115 11.79 18.54 -2.91
C ALA A 115 12.71 17.43 -3.45
N GLU A 116 13.47 16.77 -2.58
CA GLU A 116 14.37 15.68 -2.96
C GLU A 116 13.60 14.47 -3.51
N VAL A 117 12.49 14.08 -2.88
CA VAL A 117 11.63 13.00 -3.39
C VAL A 117 11.05 13.37 -4.76
N ARG A 118 10.62 14.62 -4.96
CA ARG A 118 10.13 15.10 -6.28
C ARG A 118 11.23 15.07 -7.34
N GLN A 119 12.47 15.36 -6.97
CA GLN A 119 13.61 15.26 -7.88
C GLN A 119 13.87 13.80 -8.28
N LEU A 120 13.85 12.87 -7.33
CA LEU A 120 13.98 11.43 -7.61
C LEU A 120 12.86 10.94 -8.54
N ILE A 121 11.61 11.30 -8.27
CA ILE A 121 10.46 10.96 -9.12
C ILE A 121 10.67 11.47 -10.55
N THR A 122 11.10 12.73 -10.70
CA THR A 122 11.40 13.32 -12.01
C THR A 122 12.53 12.57 -12.72
N ARG A 123 13.63 12.26 -12.02
CA ARG A 123 14.80 11.58 -12.57
C ARG A 123 14.49 10.16 -13.06
N HIS A 124 13.67 9.43 -12.32
CA HIS A 124 13.30 8.07 -12.68
C HIS A 124 12.12 8.02 -13.68
N GLU A 125 11.42 9.14 -13.90
CA GLU A 125 10.20 9.22 -14.73
C GLU A 125 9.13 8.19 -14.32
N ARG A 126 9.07 7.85 -13.03
CA ARG A 126 8.21 6.80 -12.47
C ARG A 126 7.66 7.23 -11.12
N HIS A 127 6.67 6.50 -10.62
CA HIS A 127 6.08 6.78 -9.31
C HIS A 127 6.53 5.75 -8.26
N PRO A 128 6.76 6.18 -7.02
CA PRO A 128 7.00 5.26 -5.91
C PRO A 128 5.82 4.32 -5.72
N THR A 129 6.09 3.12 -5.20
CA THR A 129 4.99 2.22 -4.82
C THR A 129 4.17 2.83 -3.67
N THR A 130 2.93 2.35 -3.49
CA THR A 130 2.08 2.82 -2.37
C THR A 130 2.72 2.54 -1.01
N GLY A 131 3.51 1.46 -0.89
CA GLY A 131 4.29 1.16 0.30
C GLY A 131 5.28 2.27 0.64
N ILE A 132 6.04 2.76 -0.34
CA ILE A 132 7.01 3.85 -0.13
C ILE A 132 6.32 5.17 0.21
N TYR A 133 5.19 5.50 -0.42
CA TYR A 133 4.40 6.65 -0.01
C TYR A 133 3.89 6.53 1.44
N ALA A 134 3.56 5.32 1.90
CA ALA A 134 3.17 5.07 3.28
C ALA A 134 4.35 5.21 4.26
N VAL A 135 5.58 4.83 3.86
CA VAL A 135 6.82 5.09 4.63
C VAL A 135 7.07 6.60 4.75
N LEU A 136 6.96 7.33 3.63
CA LEU A 136 7.08 8.80 3.63
C LEU A 136 6.03 9.46 4.53
N MET A 137 4.80 8.93 4.54
CA MET A 137 3.76 9.39 5.45
C MET A 137 4.08 9.09 6.91
N ALA A 138 4.54 7.88 7.24
CA ALA A 138 4.97 7.55 8.61
C ALA A 138 6.06 8.51 9.11
N HIS A 139 7.07 8.78 8.27
CA HIS A 139 8.12 9.77 8.58
C HIS A 139 7.55 11.19 8.73
N GLY A 140 6.64 11.60 7.84
CA GLY A 140 5.93 12.87 7.92
C GLY A 140 5.01 13.01 9.15
N LEU A 141 4.57 11.89 9.73
CA LEU A 141 3.88 11.86 11.02
C LEU A 141 4.83 11.93 12.22
N GLY A 142 6.14 11.86 12.00
CA GLY A 142 7.18 11.95 13.02
C GLY A 142 7.67 10.62 13.55
N ALA A 143 7.49 9.52 12.81
CA ALA A 143 8.06 8.23 13.18
C ALA A 143 9.59 8.29 13.20
N GLU A 144 10.18 7.94 14.34
CA GLU A 144 11.62 7.78 14.50
C GLU A 144 12.06 6.33 14.19
N ARG A 145 11.13 5.38 14.22
CA ARG A 145 11.34 3.95 13.95
C ARG A 145 10.22 3.44 13.05
N ILE A 146 10.58 2.92 11.88
CA ILE A 146 9.64 2.37 10.90
C ILE A 146 9.98 0.90 10.64
N ILE A 147 9.00 0.02 10.84
CA ILE A 147 9.08 -1.42 10.56
C ILE A 147 8.43 -1.70 9.20
N LEU A 148 9.21 -2.22 8.27
CA LEU A 148 8.81 -2.59 6.91
C LEU A 148 8.39 -4.06 6.89
N ALA A 149 7.10 -4.30 6.71
CA ALA A 149 6.50 -5.64 6.66
C ALA A 149 5.73 -5.86 5.35
N GLY A 150 5.70 -7.08 4.82
CA GLY A 150 4.97 -7.37 3.58
C GLY A 150 5.46 -6.57 2.36
N MET A 151 6.73 -6.14 2.34
CA MET A 151 7.35 -5.39 1.24
C MET A 151 8.32 -6.27 0.47
N ASP A 152 7.77 -7.11 -0.40
CA ASP A 152 8.55 -8.13 -1.13
C ASP A 152 9.10 -7.64 -2.47
N PHE A 153 8.79 -6.39 -2.85
CA PHE A 153 9.20 -5.76 -4.11
C PHE A 153 8.98 -6.65 -5.35
N TYR A 154 7.92 -7.47 -5.30
CA TYR A 154 7.51 -8.38 -6.38
C TYR A 154 8.56 -9.45 -6.74
N GLY A 155 9.47 -9.78 -5.81
CA GLY A 155 10.55 -10.76 -6.04
C GLY A 155 10.15 -12.23 -5.87
N GLY A 156 8.99 -12.53 -5.28
CA GLY A 156 8.52 -13.90 -5.04
C GLY A 156 7.61 -14.46 -6.14
N HIS A 157 7.40 -15.78 -6.13
CA HIS A 157 6.46 -16.46 -7.05
C HIS A 157 4.99 -16.09 -6.81
N THR A 158 4.66 -15.75 -5.56
CA THR A 158 3.33 -15.31 -5.15
C THR A 158 3.39 -13.85 -4.74
N ARG A 159 2.51 -13.03 -5.30
CA ARG A 159 2.51 -11.58 -5.07
C ARG A 159 1.80 -11.14 -3.79
N TYR A 160 0.73 -11.85 -3.43
CA TYR A 160 -0.18 -11.48 -2.34
C TYR A 160 -0.50 -12.68 -1.45
N PRO A 161 -0.80 -12.48 -0.15
CA PRO A 161 -1.29 -13.55 0.73
C PRO A 161 -2.77 -13.91 0.48
N PHE A 162 -3.31 -13.52 -0.67
CA PHE A 162 -4.68 -13.76 -1.09
C PHE A 162 -4.76 -13.94 -2.61
N GLU A 163 -5.86 -14.54 -3.07
CA GLU A 163 -6.11 -14.73 -4.50
C GLU A 163 -6.95 -13.56 -5.06
N PRO A 164 -6.48 -12.86 -6.10
CA PRO A 164 -7.25 -11.80 -6.73
C PRO A 164 -8.54 -12.31 -7.38
N GLY A 165 -9.68 -11.74 -6.98
CA GLY A 165 -10.99 -12.05 -7.56
C GLY A 165 -11.16 -11.64 -9.04
N PRO A 166 -12.26 -12.07 -9.68
CA PRO A 166 -12.53 -11.81 -11.11
C PRO A 166 -12.53 -10.34 -11.54
N HIS A 167 -13.13 -9.42 -10.76
CA HIS A 167 -13.14 -7.99 -11.02
C HIS A 167 -11.72 -7.42 -10.91
N TYR A 168 -10.99 -7.77 -9.86
CA TYR A 168 -9.61 -7.35 -9.68
C TYR A 168 -8.74 -7.79 -10.86
N ARG A 169 -8.79 -9.08 -11.23
CA ARG A 169 -8.06 -9.61 -12.40
C ARG A 169 -8.46 -8.94 -13.71
N ALA A 170 -9.76 -8.80 -13.97
CA ALA A 170 -10.25 -8.17 -15.21
C ALA A 170 -9.79 -6.71 -15.36
N LEU A 171 -9.58 -6.00 -14.25
CA LEU A 171 -9.19 -4.60 -14.24
C LEU A 171 -7.70 -4.37 -14.00
N MET A 172 -6.92 -5.35 -13.55
CA MET A 172 -5.50 -5.12 -13.21
C MET A 172 -4.54 -6.09 -13.91
N GLY A 173 -5.07 -7.12 -14.57
CA GLY A 173 -4.30 -8.14 -15.27
C GLY A 173 -4.73 -9.53 -14.81
N GLN A 174 -4.88 -10.47 -15.75
CA GLN A 174 -5.27 -11.84 -15.43
C GLN A 174 -4.17 -12.58 -14.65
N ASP A 175 -2.92 -12.21 -14.92
CA ASP A 175 -1.70 -12.72 -14.32
C ASP A 175 -1.34 -12.04 -12.99
N LEU A 176 -2.18 -11.15 -12.47
CA LEU A 176 -1.82 -10.26 -11.36
C LEU A 176 -1.22 -10.98 -10.14
N GLY A 177 -1.69 -12.19 -9.79
CA GLY A 177 -1.19 -12.94 -8.64
C GLY A 177 0.26 -13.41 -8.76
N GLN A 178 0.79 -13.49 -9.98
CA GLN A 178 2.13 -13.99 -10.32
C GLN A 178 2.97 -12.96 -11.11
N ARG A 179 2.33 -11.90 -11.61
CA ARG A 179 2.99 -10.83 -12.37
C ARG A 179 3.93 -10.05 -11.47
N GLY A 180 5.15 -9.85 -11.94
CA GLY A 180 6.14 -8.97 -11.32
C GLY A 180 5.72 -7.48 -11.31
N LEU A 181 6.67 -6.62 -10.96
CA LEU A 181 6.46 -5.18 -10.95
C LEU A 181 6.01 -4.65 -12.32
N ASP A 182 5.03 -3.75 -12.34
CA ASP A 182 4.73 -2.97 -13.55
C ASP A 182 5.80 -1.89 -13.76
N ARG A 183 6.83 -2.23 -14.54
CA ARG A 183 7.99 -1.35 -14.83
C ARG A 183 7.64 -0.09 -15.62
N GLN A 184 6.42 0.02 -16.16
CA GLN A 184 5.95 1.25 -16.81
C GLN A 184 5.48 2.28 -15.80
N LEU A 185 5.02 1.85 -14.61
CA LEU A 185 4.45 2.72 -13.59
C LEU A 185 5.40 2.93 -12.41
N HIS A 186 6.15 1.90 -12.06
CA HIS A 186 6.99 1.84 -10.88
C HIS A 186 8.40 1.45 -11.23
N ASP A 187 9.33 1.88 -10.38
CA ASP A 187 10.74 1.54 -10.46
C ASP A 187 11.25 1.15 -9.07
N LEU A 188 11.85 -0.03 -8.97
CA LEU A 188 12.44 -0.50 -7.71
C LEU A 188 13.64 0.34 -7.32
N ASP A 189 14.37 0.89 -8.29
CA ASP A 189 15.53 1.75 -8.02
C ASP A 189 15.08 3.09 -7.42
N LEU A 190 13.92 3.60 -7.85
CA LEU A 190 13.29 4.77 -7.24
C LEU A 190 12.87 4.50 -5.80
N ASP A 191 12.17 3.38 -5.56
CA ASP A 191 11.76 2.97 -4.21
C ASP A 191 12.99 2.83 -3.29
N HIS A 192 14.05 2.18 -3.78
CA HIS A 192 15.31 2.03 -3.06
C HIS A 192 16.01 3.38 -2.81
N ALA A 193 16.05 4.28 -3.81
CA ALA A 193 16.65 5.60 -3.67
C ALA A 193 15.95 6.44 -2.60
N ILE A 194 14.62 6.36 -2.51
CA ILE A 194 13.86 7.06 -1.47
C ILE A 194 14.15 6.47 -0.08
N LEU A 195 14.25 5.15 0.06
CA LEU A 195 14.62 4.54 1.34
C LEU A 195 16.04 4.91 1.77
N ARG A 196 16.99 4.92 0.82
CA ARG A 196 18.37 5.37 1.06
C ARG A 196 18.42 6.84 1.47
N LEU A 197 17.58 7.69 0.86
CA LEU A 197 17.44 9.09 1.25
C LEU A 197 16.99 9.21 2.71
N LEU A 198 15.94 8.47 3.11
CA LEU A 198 15.46 8.46 4.49
C LEU A 198 16.52 7.96 5.48
N GLN A 199 17.24 6.90 5.13
CA GLN A 199 18.33 6.37 5.96
C GLN A 199 19.45 7.41 6.13
N ALA A 200 19.85 8.10 5.06
CA ALA A 200 20.94 9.07 5.08
C ALA A 200 20.63 10.32 5.93
N ARG A 201 19.36 10.64 6.13
CA ARG A 201 18.95 11.75 7.00
C ARG A 201 19.24 11.50 8.47
N GLY A 202 19.30 10.25 8.91
CA GLY A 202 19.61 9.88 10.29
C GLY A 202 18.52 10.22 11.33
N ASP A 203 17.39 10.80 10.91
CA ASP A 203 16.27 11.16 11.78
C ASP A 203 15.18 10.06 11.87
N VAL A 204 15.40 8.93 11.19
CA VAL A 204 14.54 7.75 11.24
C VAL A 204 15.35 6.46 11.08
N GLN A 205 14.99 5.45 11.86
CA GLN A 205 15.52 4.09 11.74
C GLN A 205 14.54 3.22 10.94
N LEU A 206 15.04 2.58 9.89
CA LEU A 206 14.29 1.62 9.11
C LEU A 206 14.64 0.20 9.56
N TRP A 207 13.61 -0.57 9.90
CA TRP A 207 13.70 -1.97 10.30
C TRP A 207 12.95 -2.87 9.31
N ARG A 208 13.47 -4.05 8.98
CA ARG A 208 12.83 -5.02 8.06
C ARG A 208 12.40 -6.29 8.79
N VAL A 209 11.22 -6.82 8.44
CA VAL A 209 10.65 -8.05 9.03
C VAL A 209 10.95 -9.31 8.20
N GLY A 210 11.65 -9.15 7.08
CA GLY A 210 12.09 -10.24 6.22
C GLY A 210 13.41 -9.91 5.55
N ASP A 211 13.78 -10.73 4.57
CA ASP A 211 15.12 -10.71 4.00
C ASP A 211 15.15 -10.28 2.53
N SER A 212 14.32 -9.29 2.19
CA SER A 212 14.33 -8.65 0.88
C SER A 212 15.71 -8.05 0.60
N ALA A 213 16.35 -8.46 -0.50
CA ALA A 213 17.64 -7.93 -0.93
C ALA A 213 17.62 -6.41 -1.06
N LEU A 214 16.51 -5.84 -1.59
CA LEU A 214 16.34 -4.40 -1.73
C LEU A 214 16.33 -3.68 -0.37
N LEU A 215 15.84 -4.31 0.69
CA LEU A 215 15.79 -3.68 2.01
C LEU A 215 17.10 -3.79 2.79
N ARG A 216 17.96 -4.78 2.50
CA ARG A 216 19.17 -5.04 3.31
C ARG A 216 20.11 -3.85 3.37
N ASP A 217 20.25 -3.11 2.28
CA ASP A 217 21.20 -1.98 2.20
C ASP A 217 20.70 -0.73 2.92
N VAL A 218 19.39 -0.60 3.12
CA VAL A 218 18.73 0.61 3.62
C VAL A 218 18.04 0.42 4.98
N SER A 219 18.07 -0.80 5.54
CA SER A 219 17.40 -1.11 6.81
C SER A 219 18.10 -2.22 7.59
N ALA A 220 18.00 -2.15 8.92
CA ALA A 220 18.45 -3.21 9.81
C ALA A 220 17.34 -4.27 10.00
N PRO A 221 17.67 -5.54 10.33
CA PRO A 221 16.66 -6.48 10.83
C PRO A 221 15.88 -5.87 11.99
N ALA A 222 14.57 -6.01 11.97
CA ALA A 222 13.75 -5.59 13.09
C ALA A 222 14.09 -6.45 14.32
N PRO A 223 14.39 -5.84 15.49
CA PRO A 223 14.73 -6.61 16.67
C PRO A 223 13.52 -7.41 17.15
N ASP A 224 13.78 -8.57 17.76
CA ASP A 224 12.79 -9.18 18.64
C ASP A 224 12.58 -8.23 19.81
N ARG A 225 11.32 -7.84 20.01
CA ARG A 225 10.93 -6.94 21.09
C ARG A 225 10.11 -7.67 22.14
N GLU A 226 10.01 -8.98 22.13
CA GLU A 226 9.10 -9.72 23.02
C GLU A 226 7.63 -9.35 22.74
N GLY A 227 6.78 -10.36 22.55
CA GLY A 227 5.38 -10.13 22.22
C GLY A 227 4.67 -11.38 21.75
N GLY A 228 3.34 -11.34 21.79
CA GLY A 228 2.50 -12.42 21.31
C GLY A 228 2.33 -12.42 19.78
N VAL A 229 1.71 -13.48 19.29
CA VAL A 229 1.24 -13.57 17.90
C VAL A 229 0.10 -12.57 17.70
N LEU A 230 0.18 -11.77 16.64
CA LEU A 230 -0.91 -10.86 16.23
C LEU A 230 -1.89 -11.48 15.24
N ASP A 231 -1.50 -12.57 14.57
CA ASP A 231 -2.34 -13.25 13.58
C ASP A 231 -3.60 -13.77 14.25
N LEU A 232 -4.75 -13.35 13.73
CA LEU A 232 -6.06 -13.78 14.20
C LEU A 232 -6.85 -14.40 13.04
N PRO A 233 -7.64 -15.47 13.30
CA PRO A 233 -8.53 -16.02 12.29
C PRO A 233 -9.55 -14.96 11.87
N ARG A 234 -9.91 -14.98 10.59
CA ARG A 234 -10.88 -14.07 10.01
C ARG A 234 -12.03 -14.86 9.39
N ALA A 235 -13.27 -14.44 9.66
CA ALA A 235 -14.43 -14.93 8.92
C ALA A 235 -14.23 -14.62 7.41
N PRO A 236 -14.76 -15.43 6.48
CA PRO A 236 -14.36 -15.37 5.07
C PRO A 236 -14.31 -13.93 4.53
N PRO A 237 -13.12 -13.42 4.16
CA PRO A 237 -13.00 -12.05 3.68
C PRO A 237 -13.70 -11.93 2.32
N PRO A 238 -14.04 -10.70 1.87
CA PRO A 238 -14.40 -10.52 0.47
C PRO A 238 -13.23 -10.99 -0.40
N ASN A 239 -13.54 -11.74 -1.44
CA ASN A 239 -12.55 -12.27 -2.37
C ASN A 239 -12.33 -11.35 -3.59
N ASP A 240 -13.06 -10.23 -3.67
CA ASP A 240 -13.01 -9.33 -4.82
C ASP A 240 -13.53 -7.92 -4.49
N TRP A 241 -13.32 -6.99 -5.41
CA TRP A 241 -13.88 -5.66 -5.31
C TRP A 241 -15.40 -5.67 -5.44
N ALA A 242 -16.05 -4.76 -4.71
CA ALA A 242 -17.47 -4.52 -4.79
C ALA A 242 -17.92 -4.30 -6.24
N GLY A 243 -18.95 -5.03 -6.66
CA GLY A 243 -19.49 -4.95 -8.02
C GLY A 243 -20.10 -3.59 -8.40
N ARG A 244 -20.31 -2.69 -7.41
CA ARG A 244 -20.90 -1.36 -7.60
C ARG A 244 -20.29 -0.38 -6.60
N ALA A 245 -20.18 0.89 -6.99
CA ALA A 245 -19.87 2.01 -6.09
C ALA A 245 -20.99 3.07 -6.22
N GLY A 246 -21.94 3.04 -5.29
CA GLY A 246 -23.23 3.74 -5.45
C GLY A 246 -23.98 3.23 -6.69
N LEU A 247 -24.39 4.14 -7.57
CA LEU A 247 -25.06 3.77 -8.82
C LEU A 247 -24.11 3.24 -9.91
N TYR A 248 -22.79 3.40 -9.76
CA TYR A 248 -21.82 3.04 -10.80
C TYR A 248 -21.45 1.55 -10.75
N PRO A 249 -21.81 0.73 -11.76
CA PRO A 249 -21.44 -0.68 -11.79
C PRO A 249 -20.01 -0.89 -12.32
N ILE A 250 -19.29 -1.86 -11.75
CA ILE A 250 -17.91 -2.18 -12.16
C ILE A 250 -17.83 -2.70 -13.60
N GLU A 251 -18.90 -3.30 -14.10
CA GLU A 251 -18.99 -3.76 -15.48
C GLU A 251 -18.89 -2.62 -16.48
N ALA A 252 -19.39 -1.43 -16.16
CA ALA A 252 -19.22 -0.26 -17.02
C ALA A 252 -17.73 0.11 -17.16
N LEU A 253 -16.95 0.04 -16.08
CA LEU A 253 -15.51 0.27 -16.14
C LEU A 253 -14.78 -0.79 -16.99
N LYS A 254 -15.15 -2.06 -16.82
CA LYS A 254 -14.59 -3.16 -17.63
C LYS A 254 -14.88 -2.96 -19.11
N LEU A 255 -16.10 -2.58 -19.47
CA LEU A 255 -16.49 -2.28 -20.85
C LEU A 255 -15.63 -1.14 -21.42
N LEU A 256 -15.53 -0.02 -20.71
CA LEU A 256 -14.71 1.12 -21.13
C LEU A 256 -13.25 0.75 -21.38
N ARG A 257 -12.66 -0.10 -20.53
CA ARG A 257 -11.28 -0.57 -20.70
C ARG A 257 -11.13 -1.48 -21.91
N ARG A 258 -12.07 -2.40 -22.16
CA ARG A 258 -12.06 -3.27 -23.34
C ARG A 258 -12.17 -2.45 -24.62
N SER A 259 -13.10 -1.49 -24.67
CA SER A 259 -13.25 -0.58 -25.81
C SER A 259 -11.99 0.25 -26.05
N SER A 260 -11.38 0.79 -25.00
CA SER A 260 -10.12 1.55 -25.11
C SER A 260 -8.96 0.69 -25.63
N ALA A 261 -8.87 -0.57 -25.21
CA ALA A 261 -7.84 -1.49 -25.69
C ALA A 261 -8.05 -1.86 -27.16
N ALA A 262 -9.30 -2.11 -27.58
CA ALA A 262 -9.63 -2.39 -28.97
C ALA A 262 -9.28 -1.20 -29.88
N LEU A 263 -9.62 0.02 -29.48
CA LEU A 263 -9.29 1.25 -30.22
C LEU A 263 -7.78 1.46 -30.38
N ARG A 264 -7.00 1.21 -29.32
CA ARG A 264 -5.52 1.24 -29.42
C ARG A 264 -4.97 0.19 -30.38
N GLY A 265 -5.54 -1.03 -30.34
CA GLY A 265 -5.17 -2.10 -31.26
C GLY A 265 -5.43 -1.73 -32.73
N ILE A 266 -6.57 -1.08 -33.01
CA ILE A 266 -6.89 -0.57 -34.35
C ILE A 266 -5.90 0.50 -34.77
N LYS A 267 -5.65 1.50 -33.93
CA LYS A 267 -4.71 2.60 -34.22
C LYS A 267 -3.29 2.06 -34.53
N ASN A 268 -2.81 1.12 -33.74
CA ASN A 268 -1.48 0.52 -33.94
C ASN A 268 -1.39 -0.26 -35.27
N ARG A 269 -2.48 -0.90 -35.72
CA ARG A 269 -2.53 -1.60 -37.02
C ARG A 269 -2.57 -0.63 -38.21
N ILE A 270 -3.18 0.54 -38.03
CA ILE A 270 -3.25 1.58 -39.08
C ILE A 270 -1.91 2.31 -39.21
N CYS A 271 -1.24 2.64 -38.11
CA CYS A 271 0.06 3.33 -38.13
C CYS A 271 1.27 2.43 -38.42
N ALA A 272 1.10 1.10 -38.41
CA ALA A 272 2.14 0.13 -38.78
C ALA A 272 2.08 -0.30 -40.25
N ARG A 273 1.20 0.33 -41.06
CA ARG A 273 1.14 0.25 -42.52
C ARG A 273 1.62 1.57 -43.09
#